data_AF-A0A9E3Q2F9-F1
#
_entry.id   AF-A0A9E3Q2F9-F1
#
_cell.length_a   1.000
_cell.length_b   1.000
_cell.length_c   1.000
_cell.angle_alpha   90.00
_cell.angle_beta   90.00
_cell.angle_gamma   90.00
#
_symmetry.space_group_name_H-M   'P 1'
#
loop_
_entity.id
_entity.type
_entity.pdbx_description
1 polymer ?
#
loop_
_entity_poly.entity_id
_entity_poly.type
_entity_poly.pdbx_seq_one_letter_code
_entity_poly.pdbx_strand_id
1 'polypeptide(L)'
;MPRLTLTSKRQATFPKETCEALGLKPGDAIELEPRDEAGTRVWVLRRQAARPRDWVGCLGSYAGHAKDHSMAAIRESIAAGRKGAA
;
A
#
# COMPACT_ATOMS: atom_id res chain seq x y z
N MET A 1 -0.18 16.50 27.92
CA MET A 1 0.21 16.34 26.49
C MET A 1 1.39 15.39 26.42
N PRO A 2 1.34 14.32 25.62
CA PRO A 2 2.49 13.45 25.42
C PRO A 2 3.64 14.27 24.81
N ARG A 3 4.85 14.09 25.34
CA ARG A 3 6.08 14.72 24.82
C ARG A 3 6.86 13.69 24.03
N LEU A 4 7.37 14.11 22.88
CA LEU A 4 8.24 13.32 22.02
C LEU A 4 9.65 13.89 22.08
N THR A 5 10.65 13.01 22.21
CA THR A 5 12.05 13.41 22.14
C THR A 5 12.59 13.03 20.77
N LEU A 6 13.18 14.00 20.08
CA LEU A 6 13.89 13.75 18.84
C LEU A 6 15.27 13.17 19.17
N THR A 7 15.61 12.03 18.59
CA THR A 7 16.94 11.45 18.74
C THR A 7 17.98 12.25 17.96
N SER A 8 19.26 12.00 18.21
CA SER A 8 20.37 12.59 17.44
C SER A 8 20.30 12.28 15.94
N LYS A 9 19.60 11.22 15.54
CA LYS A 9 19.35 10.84 14.15
C LYS A 9 18.12 11.51 13.54
N ARG A 10 17.51 12.48 14.24
CA ARG A 10 16.29 13.17 13.82
C ARG A 10 15.07 12.23 13.70
N GLN A 11 15.00 11.23 14.56
CA GLN A 11 13.87 10.29 14.62
C GLN A 11 13.05 10.57 15.87
N ALA A 12 11.72 10.44 15.77
CA ALA A 12 10.81 10.48 16.91
C ALA A 12 9.94 9.22 16.89
N THR A 13 9.72 8.63 18.07
CA THR A 13 8.90 7.43 18.22
C THR A 13 7.54 7.83 18.77
N PHE A 14 6.48 7.53 18.03
CA PHE A 14 5.12 7.73 18.51
C PHE A 14 4.72 6.64 19.52
N PRO A 15 4.13 7.00 20.68
CA PRO A 15 3.44 6.06 21.55
C PRO A 15 2.37 5.28 20.78
N LYS A 16 2.08 4.07 21.24
CA LYS A 16 1.12 3.16 20.59
C LYS A 16 -0.25 3.82 20.43
N GLU A 17 -0.73 4.47 21.47
CA GLU A 17 -2.04 5.13 21.53
C GLU A 17 -2.13 6.25 20.48
N THR A 18 -1.02 6.97 20.25
CA THR A 18 -0.93 8.01 19.21
C THR A 18 -0.99 7.38 17.82
N CYS A 19 -0.30 6.27 17.57
CA CYS A 19 -0.37 5.56 16.29
C CYS A 19 -1.79 5.07 16.00
N GLU A 20 -2.47 4.51 16.99
CA GLU A 20 -3.87 4.04 16.87
C GLU A 20 -4.82 5.19 16.55
N ALA A 21 -4.71 6.31 17.27
CA ALA A 21 -5.53 7.50 17.03
C ALA A 21 -5.32 8.11 15.63
N LEU A 22 -4.10 8.02 15.10
CA LEU A 22 -3.74 8.50 13.76
C LEU A 22 -3.97 7.45 12.65
N GLY A 23 -4.39 6.23 13.01
CA GLY A 23 -4.58 5.13 12.05
C GLY A 23 -3.30 4.67 11.35
N LEU A 24 -2.14 4.86 12.00
CA LEU A 24 -0.82 4.53 11.49
C LEU A 24 -0.43 3.08 11.83
N LYS A 25 0.18 2.40 10.86
CA LYS A 25 0.70 1.04 10.98
C LYS A 25 2.21 1.00 10.66
N PRO A 26 2.94 -0.02 11.16
CA PRO A 26 4.31 -0.23 10.74
C PRO A 26 4.43 -0.33 9.22
N GLY A 27 5.34 0.45 8.64
CA GLY A 27 5.56 0.51 7.19
C GLY A 27 4.70 1.54 6.45
N ASP A 28 3.78 2.24 7.13
CA ASP A 28 3.11 3.40 6.53
C ASP A 28 4.11 4.53 6.28
N ALA A 29 3.99 5.16 5.12
CA ALA A 29 4.64 6.43 4.84
C ALA A 29 3.74 7.59 5.30
N ILE A 30 4.35 8.65 5.83
CA ILE A 30 3.65 9.82 6.36
C ILE A 30 4.22 11.05 5.66
N GLU A 31 3.34 11.84 5.07
CA GLU A 31 3.64 13.13 4.46
C GLU A 31 3.59 14.22 5.53
N LEU A 32 4.55 15.15 5.45
CA LEU A 32 4.66 16.28 6.35
C LEU A 32 4.35 17.55 5.54
N GLU A 33 3.16 18.11 5.73
CA GLU A 33 2.70 19.29 5.01
C GLU A 33 2.77 20.53 5.90
N PRO A 34 3.48 21.60 5.49
CA PRO A 34 3.43 22.85 6.22
C PRO A 34 2.06 23.52 6.00
N ARG A 35 1.48 24.06 7.05
CA ARG A 35 0.22 24.79 7.00
C ARG A 35 0.30 26.01 7.89
N ASP A 36 -0.21 27.13 7.41
CA ASP A 36 -0.37 28.32 8.25
C ASP A 36 -1.74 28.29 8.90
N GLU A 37 -1.76 28.21 10.23
CA GLU A 37 -2.96 28.27 11.04
C GLU A 37 -2.85 29.48 11.99
N ALA A 38 -3.73 30.47 11.80
CA ALA A 38 -3.77 31.70 12.60
C ALA A 38 -2.41 32.42 12.71
N GLY A 39 -1.66 32.49 11.60
CA GLY A 39 -0.34 33.13 11.56
C GLY A 39 0.79 32.31 12.18
N THR A 40 0.52 31.08 12.62
CA THR A 40 1.53 30.13 13.09
C THR A 40 1.71 29.03 12.06
N ARG A 41 2.96 28.81 11.65
CA ARG A 41 3.31 27.67 10.79
C ARG A 41 3.27 26.39 11.61
N VAL A 42 2.30 25.53 11.31
CA VAL A 42 2.18 24.18 11.85
C VAL A 42 2.57 23.16 10.79
N TRP A 43 2.94 21.96 11.23
CA TRP A 43 3.22 20.83 10.34
C TRP A 43 2.16 19.77 10.56
N VAL A 44 1.44 19.43 9.50
CA VAL A 44 0.39 18.43 9.51
C VAL A 44 0.97 17.11 9.02
N LEU A 45 0.81 16.07 9.83
CA LEU A 45 1.14 14.71 9.45
C LEU A 45 -0.06 14.10 8.72
N ARG A 46 0.13 13.65 7.49
CA ARG A 46 -0.88 12.92 6.73
C ARG A 46 -0.37 11.55 6.38
N ARG A 47 -1.19 10.53 6.62
CA ARG A 47 -0.87 9.19 6.12
C ARG A 47 -0.87 9.22 4.60
N GLN A 48 0.22 8.79 3.98
CA GLN A 48 0.27 8.63 2.55
C GLN A 48 -0.67 7.48 2.16
N ALA A 49 -1.56 7.72 1.19
CA ALA A 49 -2.41 6.67 0.67
C ALA A 49 -1.56 5.53 0.12
N ALA A 50 -2.01 4.28 0.32
CA ALA A 50 -1.30 3.12 -0.19
C ALA A 50 -1.10 3.29 -1.71
N ARG A 51 0.16 3.23 -2.15
CA ARG A 51 0.48 3.29 -3.58
C ARG A 51 -0.23 2.13 -4.29
N PRO A 52 -0.86 2.37 -5.46
CA PRO A 52 -1.35 1.28 -6.27
C PRO A 52 -0.20 0.30 -6.54
N ARG A 53 -0.48 -0.98 -6.33
CA ARG A 53 0.48 -2.04 -6.59
C ARG A 53 0.16 -2.56 -7.98
N ASP A 54 0.86 -2.04 -8.98
CA ASP A 54 0.56 -2.34 -10.40
C ASP A 54 0.63 -3.84 -10.72
N TRP A 55 1.37 -4.62 -9.92
CA TRP A 55 1.42 -6.08 -10.03
C TRP A 55 0.18 -6.78 -9.47
N VAL A 56 -0.52 -6.19 -8.50
CA VAL A 56 -1.74 -6.77 -7.93
C VAL A 56 -2.86 -6.64 -8.96
N GLY A 57 -3.34 -7.77 -9.46
CA GLY A 57 -4.36 -7.79 -10.50
C GLY A 57 -3.82 -7.50 -11.91
N CYS A 58 -2.51 -7.50 -12.13
CA CYS A 58 -1.93 -7.30 -13.47
C CYS A 58 -2.38 -8.36 -14.49
N LEU A 59 -2.74 -9.55 -14.01
CA LEU A 59 -3.32 -10.62 -14.83
C LEU A 59 -4.86 -10.57 -14.89
N GLY A 60 -5.49 -9.51 -14.36
CA GLY A 60 -6.93 -9.37 -14.29
C GLY A 60 -7.62 -9.43 -15.66
N SER A 61 -6.97 -8.91 -16.70
CA SER A 61 -7.45 -9.03 -18.08
C SER A 61 -7.53 -10.49 -18.52
N TYR A 62 -6.50 -11.30 -18.24
CA TYR A 62 -6.50 -12.74 -18.55
C TYR A 62 -7.50 -13.52 -17.71
N ALA A 63 -7.60 -13.19 -16.41
CA ALA A 63 -8.54 -13.83 -15.50
C ALA A 63 -10.00 -13.56 -15.89
N GLY A 64 -10.32 -12.35 -16.39
CA GLY A 64 -11.66 -12.01 -16.87
C GLY A 64 -12.10 -12.76 -18.13
N HIS A 65 -11.17 -13.35 -18.87
CA HIS A 65 -11.46 -14.20 -20.03
C HIS A 65 -11.59 -15.69 -19.70
N ALA A 66 -11.20 -16.10 -18.49
CA ALA A 66 -11.34 -17.47 -18.05
C ALA A 66 -12.81 -17.78 -17.74
N LYS A 67 -13.41 -18.66 -18.53
CA LYS A 67 -14.81 -19.08 -18.37
C LYS A 67 -14.98 -20.26 -17.41
N ASP A 68 -13.93 -21.06 -17.25
CA ASP A 68 -13.90 -22.25 -16.41
C ASP A 68 -12.54 -22.37 -15.71
N HIS A 69 -12.58 -22.71 -14.42
CA HIS A 69 -11.42 -22.89 -13.55
C HIS A 69 -11.26 -24.36 -13.10
N SER A 70 -11.99 -25.28 -13.71
CA SER A 70 -11.82 -26.71 -13.47
C SER A 70 -10.42 -27.19 -13.86
N MET A 71 -9.89 -28.17 -13.14
CA MET A 71 -8.58 -28.76 -13.46
C MET A 71 -8.56 -29.39 -14.86
N ALA A 72 -9.72 -29.80 -15.39
CA ALA A 72 -9.84 -30.31 -16.75
C ALA A 72 -9.61 -29.20 -17.78
N ALA A 73 -10.33 -28.08 -17.67
CA ALA A 73 -10.18 -26.93 -18.57
C ALA A 73 -8.77 -26.32 -18.51
N ILE A 74 -8.16 -26.26 -17.33
CA ILE A 74 -6.77 -25.78 -17.17
C ILE A 74 -5.80 -26.68 -17.94
N ARG A 75 -5.91 -28.01 -17.78
CA ARG A 75 -5.04 -28.97 -18.48
C ARG A 75 -5.21 -28.89 -19.99
N GLU A 76 -6.43 -28.72 -20.47
CA GLU A 76 -6.73 -28.55 -21.89
C GLU A 76 -6.12 -27.27 -22.45
N SER A 77 -6.28 -26.14 -21.74
CA SER A 77 -5.68 -24.85 -22.12
C SER A 77 -4.16 -24.92 -22.22
N ILE A 78 -3.48 -25.55 -21.25
CA ILE A 78 -2.02 -25.75 -21.28
C ILE A 78 -1.62 -26.63 -22.47
N ALA A 79 -2.38 -27.70 -22.75
CA ALA A 79 -2.10 -28.60 -23.87
C ALA A 79 -2.26 -27.89 -25.22
N ALA A 80 -3.26 -27.02 -25.37
CA ALA A 80 -3.48 -26.20 -26.56
C ALA A 80 -2.33 -25.20 -26.79
N GLY A 81 -1.89 -24.51 -25.73
CA GLY A 81 -0.76 -23.56 -25.81
C GLY A 81 0.55 -24.21 -26.26
N ARG A 82 0.82 -25.46 -25.85
CA ARG A 82 2.01 -26.21 -26.26
C ARG A 82 2.00 -26.62 -27.74
N LYS A 83 0.81 -26.80 -28.35
CA LYS A 83 0.69 -27.16 -29.77
C LYS A 83 0.91 -25.98 -30.71
N GLY A 84 0.61 -24.76 -30.28
CA GLY A 84 0.78 -23.54 -31.08
C GLY A 84 2.18 -22.92 -31.03
N ALA A 85 3.10 -23.47 -30.23
CA ALA A 85 4.48 -23.00 -30.10
C ALA A 85 5.50 -23.85 -30.90
N ALA A 86 5.00 -24.78 -31.73
CA ALA A 86 5.79 -25.66 -32.60
C ALA A 86 5.74 -25.20 -34.06
#